data_AF-A0A0V1Q069-F1
#
_entry.id   AF-A0A0V1Q069-F1
#
_cell.length_a   1.000
_cell.length_b   1.000
_cell.length_c   1.000
_cell.angle_alpha   90.00
_cell.angle_beta   90.00
_cell.angle_gamma   90.00
#
_symmetry.space_group_name_H-M   'P 1'
#
loop_
_entity.id
_entity.type
_entity.pdbx_description
1 polymer ?
#
loop_
_entity_poly.entity_id
_entity_poly.type
_entity_poly.pdbx_seq_one_letter_code
_entity_poly.pdbx_strand_id
1 'polypeptide(L)'
;MQDPFDQKKKSILAEIGTTDETTPDASPKGTIDEFCIPIINLINSNKDMVTTSSCSGRVSVFLEGVKDINQDDVKIGAKGNNGRWIFVTHDPKDLPDWFSSVNFKYITDTSSYESTSVTTRYILYKFEPLILHVKCRDLEMANKLYSAAMSCGFRESGIGTNNIVGIRISIKLDVPIGFLNELTEELVSFVSQDYLRVITKLSEDRFKENFKKLDALYKAVESLNTLQNSTSKVETKEERRVRKMKEGLARREEVRALKEQKKKEKLEEQEQAHS
;
A
#
# COMPACT_ATOMS: atom_id res chain seq x y z
N MET A 1 -7.02 -17.48 26.76
CA MET A 1 -6.22 -17.79 25.55
C MET A 1 -6.12 -16.50 24.75
N GLN A 2 -4.91 -16.03 24.44
CA GLN A 2 -4.75 -14.84 23.61
C GLN A 2 -5.22 -15.16 22.19
N ASP A 3 -5.91 -14.21 21.54
CA ASP A 3 -6.40 -14.38 20.18
C ASP A 3 -5.23 -14.63 19.19
N PRO A 4 -5.31 -15.64 18.30
CA PRO A 4 -4.21 -15.98 17.40
C PRO A 4 -3.79 -14.85 16.46
N PHE A 5 -4.74 -13.99 16.04
CA PHE A 5 -4.42 -12.84 15.21
C PHE A 5 -3.63 -11.80 16.01
N ASP A 6 -4.03 -11.51 17.25
CA ASP A 6 -3.32 -10.54 18.11
C ASP A 6 -1.87 -10.96 18.36
N GLN A 7 -1.62 -12.25 18.60
CA GLN A 7 -0.27 -12.78 18.74
C GLN A 7 0.55 -12.58 17.46
N LYS A 8 -0.03 -12.93 16.29
CA LYS A 8 0.66 -12.79 15.01
C LYS A 8 0.94 -11.33 14.67
N LYS A 9 -0.03 -10.44 14.90
CA LYS A 9 0.12 -9.00 14.72
C LYS A 9 1.23 -8.44 15.60
N LYS A 10 1.26 -8.82 16.89
CA LYS A 10 2.33 -8.39 17.80
C LYS A 10 3.71 -8.82 17.32
N SER A 11 3.84 -10.05 16.82
CA SER A 11 5.09 -10.56 16.23
C SER A 11 5.54 -9.73 15.03
N ILE A 12 4.63 -9.48 14.08
CA ILE A 12 4.95 -8.71 12.86
C ILE A 12 5.31 -7.26 13.20
N LEU A 13 4.61 -6.63 14.15
CA LEU A 13 4.94 -5.27 14.57
C LEU A 13 6.28 -5.17 15.27
N ALA A 14 6.67 -6.21 16.02
CA ALA A 14 8.00 -6.28 16.61
C ALA A 14 9.07 -6.38 15.50
N GLU A 15 8.88 -7.25 14.50
CA GLU A 15 9.78 -7.39 13.35
C GLU A 15 9.94 -6.07 12.59
N ILE A 16 8.84 -5.37 12.30
CA ILE A 16 8.85 -4.05 11.65
C ILE A 16 9.58 -3.01 12.53
N GLY A 17 9.35 -3.03 13.84
CA GLY A 17 9.95 -2.08 14.78
C GLY A 17 11.44 -2.31 15.05
N THR A 18 11.95 -3.52 14.83
CA THR A 18 13.37 -3.87 14.97
C THR A 18 14.15 -3.78 13.66
N THR A 19 13.51 -3.33 12.58
CA THR A 19 14.18 -3.21 11.28
C THR A 19 15.23 -2.10 11.33
N ASP A 20 16.51 -2.49 11.25
CA ASP A 20 17.67 -1.61 11.27
C ASP A 20 18.84 -2.24 10.49
N GLU A 21 20.04 -1.65 10.56
CA GLU A 21 21.23 -2.18 9.88
C GLU A 21 21.62 -3.61 10.31
N THR A 22 21.24 -4.02 11.53
CA THR A 22 21.56 -5.34 12.10
C THR A 22 20.47 -6.38 11.82
N THR A 23 19.24 -5.94 11.62
CA THR A 23 18.09 -6.77 11.22
C THR A 23 17.43 -6.16 9.98
N PRO A 24 18.00 -6.40 8.79
CA PRO A 24 17.51 -5.77 7.56
C PRO A 24 16.11 -6.28 7.19
N ASP A 25 15.34 -5.39 6.56
CA ASP A 25 14.04 -5.74 6.00
C ASP A 25 14.20 -6.88 4.97
N ALA A 26 13.17 -7.71 4.84
CA ALA A 26 13.19 -8.84 3.91
C ALA A 26 13.16 -8.41 2.43
N SER A 27 12.86 -7.14 2.13
CA SER A 27 13.00 -6.62 0.78
C SER A 27 14.48 -6.60 0.36
N PRO A 28 14.78 -6.71 -0.94
CA PRO A 28 16.15 -6.61 -1.42
C PRO A 28 16.85 -5.28 -1.10
N LYS A 29 16.09 -4.23 -0.75
CA LYS A 29 16.64 -2.94 -0.32
C LYS A 29 17.23 -3.03 1.10
N GLY A 30 16.78 -3.99 1.91
CA GLY A 30 17.19 -4.14 3.31
C GLY A 30 16.57 -3.09 4.25
N THR A 31 15.77 -2.17 3.73
CA THR A 31 15.07 -1.14 4.50
C THR A 31 13.61 -1.03 4.04
N ILE A 32 12.75 -0.60 4.95
CA ILE A 32 11.36 -0.25 4.61
C ILE A 32 11.36 0.93 3.62
N ASP A 33 10.42 0.90 2.68
CA ASP A 33 10.19 1.98 1.74
C ASP A 33 9.56 3.19 2.44
N GLU A 34 10.26 4.32 2.47
CA GLU A 34 9.87 5.52 3.22
C GLU A 34 8.50 6.06 2.80
N PHE A 35 8.18 6.00 1.51
CA PHE A 35 6.88 6.45 0.98
C PHE A 35 5.72 5.56 1.45
N CYS A 36 5.98 4.32 1.88
CA CYS A 36 4.97 3.45 2.46
C CYS A 36 4.76 3.65 3.97
N ILE A 37 5.68 4.30 4.69
CA ILE A 37 5.60 4.46 6.15
C ILE A 37 4.25 5.03 6.61
N PRO A 38 3.69 6.10 5.99
CA PRO A 38 2.41 6.63 6.42
C PRO A 38 1.26 5.62 6.32
N ILE A 39 1.12 4.91 5.20
CA ILE A 39 0.06 3.93 5.02
C ILE A 39 0.25 2.69 5.91
N ILE A 40 1.51 2.26 6.11
CA ILE A 40 1.86 1.17 7.02
C ILE A 40 1.39 1.50 8.43
N ASN A 41 1.74 2.68 8.94
CA ASN A 41 1.35 3.12 10.27
C ASN A 41 -0.17 3.22 10.42
N LEU A 42 -0.86 3.79 9.44
CA LEU A 42 -2.32 3.90 9.44
C LEU A 42 -3.00 2.53 9.49
N ILE A 43 -2.58 1.59 8.64
CA ILE A 43 -3.14 0.23 8.61
C ILE A 43 -2.85 -0.48 9.94
N ASN A 44 -1.61 -0.40 10.43
CA ASN A 44 -1.18 -1.09 11.64
C ASN A 44 -1.81 -0.52 12.91
N SER A 45 -2.28 0.73 12.90
CA SER A 45 -3.06 1.31 14.00
C SER A 45 -4.42 0.62 14.21
N ASN A 46 -4.98 -0.01 13.18
CA ASN A 46 -6.26 -0.69 13.27
C ASN A 46 -6.13 -2.06 13.94
N LYS A 47 -6.87 -2.32 15.02
CA LYS A 47 -6.82 -3.58 15.80
C LYS A 47 -7.09 -4.87 15.00
N ASP A 48 -7.68 -4.79 13.81
CA ASP A 48 -8.08 -5.92 12.97
C ASP A 48 -7.25 -6.05 11.68
N MET A 49 -6.17 -5.27 11.54
CA MET A 49 -5.26 -5.32 10.38
C MET A 49 -3.78 -5.25 10.79
N VAL A 50 -2.91 -5.85 9.95
CA VAL A 50 -1.46 -5.67 10.02
C VAL A 50 -0.82 -5.83 8.63
N THR A 51 0.12 -4.96 8.26
CA THR A 51 0.90 -5.06 7.02
C THR A 51 1.97 -6.14 7.12
N THR A 52 2.15 -6.94 6.08
CA THR A 52 3.20 -7.99 6.02
C THR A 52 4.24 -7.76 4.93
N SER A 53 3.90 -7.01 3.88
CA SER A 53 4.83 -6.65 2.81
C SER A 53 4.37 -5.36 2.14
N SER A 54 5.31 -4.51 1.74
CA SER A 54 5.00 -3.21 1.14
C SER A 54 6.13 -2.72 0.23
N CYS A 55 5.77 -2.05 -0.87
CA CYS A 55 6.69 -1.38 -1.79
C CYS A 55 5.93 -0.21 -2.42
N SER A 56 6.44 1.02 -2.39
CA SER A 56 5.73 2.20 -2.89
C SER A 56 5.75 2.33 -4.41
N GLY A 57 6.29 1.32 -5.11
CA GLY A 57 6.60 1.35 -6.51
C GLY A 57 8.08 1.67 -6.75
N ARG A 58 8.64 1.10 -7.82
CA ARG A 58 10.05 1.24 -8.17
C ARG A 58 10.25 1.22 -9.68
N VAL A 59 11.34 1.83 -10.11
CA VAL A 59 11.95 1.56 -11.41
C VAL A 59 13.12 0.62 -11.21
N SER A 60 13.25 -0.38 -12.08
CA SER A 60 14.43 -1.23 -12.13
C SER A 60 14.88 -1.48 -13.56
N VAL A 61 16.19 -1.63 -13.71
CA VAL A 61 16.85 -2.10 -14.93
C VAL A 61 17.49 -3.42 -14.55
N PHE A 62 17.04 -4.49 -15.18
CA PHE A 62 17.34 -5.85 -14.78
C PHE A 62 17.87 -6.64 -15.97
N LEU A 63 19.02 -7.28 -15.79
CA LEU A 63 19.54 -8.27 -16.71
C LEU A 63 18.95 -9.63 -16.38
N GLU A 64 18.27 -10.24 -17.35
CA GLU A 64 17.74 -11.61 -17.24
C GLU A 64 18.81 -12.61 -16.83
N GLY A 65 18.41 -13.66 -16.12
CA GLY A 65 19.29 -14.79 -15.83
C GLY A 65 19.63 -15.60 -17.09
N VAL A 66 20.54 -16.55 -16.95
CA VAL A 66 20.80 -17.54 -17.99
C VAL A 66 19.53 -18.38 -18.19
N LYS A 67 19.12 -18.53 -19.45
CA LYS A 67 17.96 -19.33 -19.85
C LYS A 67 18.31 -20.80 -19.80
N ASP A 68 17.39 -21.61 -19.25
CA ASP A 68 17.51 -23.06 -19.30
C ASP A 68 16.83 -23.55 -20.59
N ILE A 69 17.58 -24.26 -21.43
CA ILE A 69 17.11 -24.75 -22.73
C ILE A 69 17.16 -26.26 -22.68
N ASN A 70 15.97 -26.86 -22.55
CA ASN A 70 15.76 -28.29 -22.74
C ASN A 70 15.06 -28.52 -24.08
N GLN A 71 15.15 -29.73 -24.63
CA GLN A 71 14.83 -30.07 -26.03
C GLN A 71 13.63 -29.33 -26.68
N ASP A 72 12.54 -29.09 -25.93
CA ASP A 72 11.36 -28.32 -26.38
C ASP A 72 10.89 -27.21 -25.39
N ASP A 73 11.65 -26.90 -24.34
CA ASP A 73 11.26 -25.91 -23.32
C ASP A 73 12.37 -24.87 -23.09
N VAL A 74 12.00 -23.59 -23.26
CA VAL A 74 12.88 -22.44 -23.01
C VAL A 74 12.37 -21.72 -21.78
N LYS A 75 13.08 -21.91 -20.67
CA LYS A 75 12.75 -21.21 -19.43
C LYS A 75 13.43 -19.85 -19.40
N ILE A 76 12.64 -18.78 -19.44
CA ILE A 76 13.15 -17.41 -19.34
C ILE A 76 13.95 -17.26 -18.03
N GLY A 77 15.17 -16.72 -18.15
CA GLY A 77 16.05 -16.49 -17.02
C GLY A 77 15.45 -15.47 -16.05
N ALA A 78 15.06 -15.93 -14.86
CA ALA A 78 14.53 -15.08 -13.80
C ALA A 78 15.66 -14.37 -13.01
N LYS A 79 15.34 -13.85 -11.81
CA LYS A 79 16.32 -13.24 -10.89
C LYS A 79 17.42 -14.21 -10.42
N GLY A 80 17.16 -15.53 -10.44
CA GLY A 80 18.18 -16.55 -10.20
C GLY A 80 19.02 -16.84 -11.45
N ASN A 81 20.07 -17.65 -11.32
CA ASN A 81 20.93 -18.07 -12.44
C ASN A 81 21.67 -16.91 -13.12
N ASN A 82 22.42 -16.12 -12.35
CA ASN A 82 23.19 -14.94 -12.79
C ASN A 82 22.39 -13.72 -13.27
N GLY A 83 21.06 -13.71 -13.09
CA GLY A 83 20.25 -12.51 -13.27
C GLY A 83 20.59 -11.46 -12.21
N ARG A 84 20.64 -10.18 -12.58
CA ARG A 84 21.03 -9.11 -11.64
C ARG A 84 20.41 -7.77 -11.95
N TRP A 85 20.22 -6.98 -10.90
CA TRP A 85 19.87 -5.57 -11.06
C TRP A 85 21.09 -4.78 -11.53
N ILE A 86 20.87 -3.93 -12.53
CA ILE A 86 21.83 -2.96 -13.03
C ILE A 86 21.54 -1.60 -12.37
N PHE A 87 20.27 -1.26 -12.23
CA PHE A 87 19.81 -0.03 -11.58
C PHE A 87 18.48 -0.29 -10.89
N VAL A 88 18.25 0.29 -9.71
CA VAL A 88 16.95 0.27 -9.01
C VAL A 88 16.79 1.58 -8.25
N THR A 89 15.62 2.19 -8.33
CA THR A 89 15.23 3.28 -7.44
C THR A 89 13.75 3.21 -7.07
N HIS A 90 13.45 3.68 -5.87
CA HIS A 90 12.10 3.91 -5.35
C HIS A 90 11.73 5.42 -5.37
N ASP A 91 12.71 6.32 -5.53
CA ASP A 91 12.48 7.76 -5.58
C ASP A 91 12.55 8.25 -7.04
N PRO A 92 11.48 8.88 -7.57
CA PRO A 92 11.50 9.48 -8.90
C PRO A 92 12.63 10.49 -9.11
N LYS A 93 13.19 11.08 -8.05
CA LYS A 93 14.30 12.05 -8.14
C LYS A 93 15.59 11.44 -8.68
N ASP A 94 15.76 10.13 -8.56
CA ASP A 94 16.95 9.43 -9.05
C ASP A 94 16.83 8.99 -10.52
N LEU A 95 15.64 9.19 -11.13
CA LEU A 95 15.38 8.78 -12.51
C LEU A 95 16.06 9.63 -13.59
N PRO A 96 16.18 10.97 -13.47
CA PRO A 96 16.78 11.78 -14.50
C PRO A 96 18.19 11.28 -14.87
N ASP A 97 18.40 11.03 -16.16
CA ASP A 97 19.68 10.56 -16.71
C ASP A 97 20.24 9.28 -16.04
N TRP A 98 19.40 8.42 -15.46
CA TRP A 98 19.82 7.17 -14.81
C TRP A 98 20.76 6.32 -15.69
N PHE A 99 20.53 6.34 -17.00
CA PHE A 99 21.29 5.56 -17.98
C PHE A 99 22.74 6.06 -18.14
N SER A 100 23.06 7.29 -17.73
CA SER A 100 24.44 7.79 -17.69
C SER A 100 25.27 7.16 -16.58
N SER A 101 24.64 6.58 -15.55
CA SER A 101 25.33 5.83 -14.50
C SER A 101 25.67 4.39 -14.92
N VAL A 102 25.16 3.94 -16.07
CA VAL A 102 25.35 2.59 -16.60
C VAL A 102 26.25 2.65 -17.83
N ASN A 103 27.27 1.79 -17.88
CA ASN A 103 28.18 1.71 -19.02
C ASN A 103 27.55 0.96 -20.21
N PHE A 104 26.54 1.55 -20.83
CA PHE A 104 25.92 1.01 -22.04
C PHE A 104 26.79 1.25 -23.27
N LYS A 105 26.96 0.20 -24.08
CA LYS A 105 27.40 0.30 -25.46
C LYS A 105 26.18 0.48 -26.34
N TYR A 106 26.08 1.62 -27.01
CA TYR A 106 24.98 1.91 -27.91
C TYR A 106 25.29 1.38 -29.30
N ILE A 107 24.38 0.58 -29.86
CA ILE A 107 24.50 0.12 -31.23
C ILE A 107 24.35 1.32 -32.17
N THR A 108 25.36 1.58 -32.99
CA THR A 108 25.34 2.61 -34.03
C THR A 108 25.05 2.07 -35.42
N ASP A 109 25.32 0.78 -35.64
CA ASP A 109 25.16 0.11 -36.94
C ASP A 109 24.10 -1.00 -36.89
N THR A 110 23.18 -0.96 -37.85
CA THR A 110 22.04 -1.89 -37.97
C THR A 110 22.46 -3.35 -38.23
N SER A 111 23.74 -3.60 -38.56
CA SER A 111 24.29 -4.94 -38.84
C SER A 111 24.51 -5.79 -37.59
N SER A 112 24.53 -5.21 -36.38
CA SER A 112 24.75 -5.98 -35.15
C SER A 112 23.50 -6.69 -34.62
N TYR A 113 22.36 -6.64 -35.34
CA TYR A 113 21.17 -7.43 -35.02
C TYR A 113 21.33 -8.93 -35.32
N GLU A 114 22.43 -9.34 -35.97
CA GLU A 114 22.65 -10.70 -36.50
C GLU A 114 22.94 -11.81 -35.46
N SER A 115 22.73 -11.58 -34.15
CA SER A 115 22.94 -12.66 -33.16
C SER A 115 21.99 -12.65 -31.96
N THR A 116 20.70 -12.35 -32.18
CA THR A 116 19.70 -12.72 -31.16
C THR A 116 19.46 -14.23 -31.21
N SER A 117 20.11 -14.94 -30.30
CA SER A 117 19.90 -16.36 -30.04
C SER A 117 18.76 -16.56 -29.03
N VAL A 118 18.20 -17.77 -28.99
CA VAL A 118 17.29 -18.19 -27.92
C VAL A 118 17.93 -18.01 -26.54
N THR A 119 19.26 -18.13 -26.45
CA THR A 119 20.05 -17.93 -25.23
C THR A 119 20.29 -16.46 -24.84
N THR A 120 20.01 -15.50 -25.73
CA THR A 120 20.30 -14.07 -25.48
C THR A 120 19.58 -13.59 -24.22
N ARG A 121 20.33 -12.96 -23.32
CA ARG A 121 19.82 -12.40 -22.07
C ARG A 121 19.51 -10.93 -22.25
N TYR A 122 18.25 -10.56 -22.06
CA TYR A 122 17.82 -9.19 -22.27
C TYR A 122 17.99 -8.32 -21.03
N ILE A 123 18.17 -7.03 -21.26
CA ILE A 123 18.12 -5.98 -20.26
C ILE A 123 16.73 -5.36 -20.33
N LEU A 124 15.99 -5.48 -19.23
CA LEU A 124 14.62 -5.02 -19.12
C LEU A 124 14.56 -3.77 -18.25
N TYR A 125 13.91 -2.74 -18.75
CA TYR A 125 13.50 -1.58 -17.97
C TYR A 125 12.08 -1.80 -17.48
N LYS A 126 11.88 -1.71 -16.17
CA LYS A 126 10.61 -2.01 -15.51
C LYS A 126 10.16 -0.87 -14.61
N PHE A 127 8.88 -0.55 -14.67
CA PHE A 127 8.16 0.14 -13.61
C PHE A 127 7.24 -0.86 -12.92
N GLU A 128 7.49 -1.12 -11.65
CA GLU A 128 6.66 -1.96 -10.80
C GLU A 128 5.90 -1.05 -9.83
N PRO A 129 4.56 -1.02 -9.83
CA PRO A 129 3.79 -0.08 -9.01
C PRO A 129 3.72 -0.48 -7.53
N LEU A 130 2.99 0.32 -6.74
CA LEU A 130 2.67 0.03 -5.34
C LEU A 130 2.13 -1.40 -5.17
N ILE A 131 2.66 -2.11 -4.18
CA ILE A 131 2.13 -3.38 -3.69
C ILE A 131 2.05 -3.32 -2.17
N LEU A 132 0.91 -3.72 -1.61
CA LEU A 132 0.74 -3.93 -0.17
C LEU A 132 0.12 -5.32 0.07
N HIS A 133 0.61 -6.01 1.09
CA HIS A 133 -0.04 -7.18 1.66
C HIS A 133 -0.47 -6.87 3.09
N VAL A 134 -1.76 -7.04 3.36
CA VAL A 134 -2.36 -6.73 4.65
C VAL A 134 -3.09 -7.96 5.17
N LYS A 135 -2.65 -8.49 6.30
CA LYS A 135 -3.37 -9.54 7.01
C LYS A 135 -4.51 -8.92 7.81
N CYS A 136 -5.73 -9.37 7.55
CA CYS A 136 -6.91 -8.98 8.32
C CYS A 136 -7.26 -10.06 9.35
N ARG A 137 -7.96 -9.65 10.43
CA ARG A 137 -8.44 -10.56 11.48
C ARG A 137 -9.35 -11.65 10.91
N ASP A 138 -10.35 -11.23 10.17
CA ASP A 138 -11.39 -12.08 9.62
C ASP A 138 -11.71 -11.71 8.16
N LEU A 139 -12.57 -12.52 7.54
CA LEU A 139 -12.98 -12.32 6.16
C LEU A 139 -13.83 -11.05 5.99
N GLU A 140 -14.57 -10.63 7.02
CA GLU A 140 -15.38 -9.41 6.97
C GLU A 140 -14.47 -8.18 6.82
N MET A 141 -13.44 -8.08 7.66
CA MET A 141 -12.45 -7.01 7.61
C MET A 141 -11.66 -7.03 6.30
N ALA A 142 -11.29 -8.23 5.82
CA ALA A 142 -10.63 -8.37 4.52
C ALA A 142 -11.51 -7.85 3.37
N ASN A 143 -12.81 -8.14 3.37
CA ASN A 143 -13.74 -7.64 2.35
C ASN A 143 -13.90 -6.11 2.40
N LYS A 144 -13.94 -5.51 3.60
CA LYS A 144 -14.01 -4.04 3.75
C LYS A 144 -12.77 -3.37 3.16
N LEU A 145 -11.58 -3.86 3.50
CA LEU A 145 -10.31 -3.32 2.97
C LEU A 145 -10.21 -3.53 1.45
N TYR A 146 -10.52 -4.74 0.96
CA TYR A 146 -10.53 -5.05 -0.46
C TYR A 146 -11.48 -4.11 -1.24
N SER A 147 -12.69 -3.89 -0.72
CA SER A 147 -13.67 -3.00 -1.34
C SER A 147 -13.15 -1.55 -1.40
N ALA A 148 -12.55 -1.06 -0.30
CA ALA A 148 -11.94 0.27 -0.26
C ALA A 148 -10.81 0.40 -1.31
N ALA A 149 -9.94 -0.61 -1.42
CA ALA A 149 -8.87 -0.64 -2.42
C ALA A 149 -9.43 -0.64 -3.86
N MET A 150 -10.44 -1.47 -4.14
CA MET A 150 -11.10 -1.52 -5.45
C MET A 150 -11.71 -0.18 -5.85
N SER A 151 -12.36 0.52 -4.91
CA SER A 151 -12.91 1.87 -5.12
C SER A 151 -11.84 2.92 -5.40
N CYS A 152 -10.62 2.74 -4.89
CA CYS A 152 -9.48 3.60 -5.21
C CYS A 152 -8.82 3.28 -6.56
N GLY A 153 -9.23 2.19 -7.23
CA GLY A 153 -8.71 1.77 -8.54
C GLY A 153 -7.62 0.71 -8.51
N PHE A 154 -7.40 0.05 -7.37
CA PHE A 154 -6.49 -1.09 -7.26
C PHE A 154 -7.14 -2.38 -7.81
N ARG A 155 -7.36 -2.42 -9.12
CA ARG A 155 -8.17 -3.46 -9.80
C ARG A 155 -7.55 -4.87 -9.79
N GLU A 156 -6.26 -4.98 -9.51
CA GLU A 156 -5.53 -6.27 -9.43
C GLU A 156 -5.46 -6.81 -7.99
N SER A 157 -6.25 -6.21 -7.09
CA SER A 157 -6.32 -6.62 -5.70
C SER A 157 -7.10 -7.91 -5.54
N GLY A 158 -6.81 -8.65 -4.47
CA GLY A 158 -7.54 -9.86 -4.14
C GLY A 158 -7.33 -10.30 -2.71
N ILE A 159 -8.23 -11.16 -2.22
CA ILE A 159 -8.15 -11.76 -0.89
C ILE A 159 -7.56 -13.16 -1.05
N GLY A 160 -6.37 -13.37 -0.49
CA GLY A 160 -5.69 -14.66 -0.46
C GLY A 160 -6.02 -15.48 0.79
N THR A 161 -5.25 -16.53 1.01
CA THR A 161 -5.38 -17.38 2.20
C THR A 161 -5.13 -16.60 3.49
N ASN A 162 -5.69 -17.10 4.61
CA ASN A 162 -5.54 -16.49 5.94
C ASN A 162 -5.94 -15.01 6.01
N ASN A 163 -6.92 -14.59 5.19
CA ASN A 163 -7.46 -13.24 5.11
C ASN A 163 -6.40 -12.18 4.76
N ILE A 164 -5.43 -12.53 3.91
CA ILE A 164 -4.42 -11.59 3.42
C ILE A 164 -4.97 -10.87 2.18
N VAL A 165 -5.19 -9.56 2.29
CA VAL A 165 -5.55 -8.71 1.17
C VAL A 165 -4.27 -8.24 0.47
N GLY A 166 -4.10 -8.64 -0.79
CA GLY A 166 -3.07 -8.10 -1.66
C GLY A 166 -3.64 -6.92 -2.44
N ILE A 167 -3.10 -5.73 -2.22
CA ILE A 167 -3.50 -4.49 -2.89
C ILE A 167 -2.51 -4.20 -4.01
N ARG A 168 -3.00 -4.20 -5.25
CA ARG A 168 -2.17 -4.06 -6.46
C ARG A 168 -2.90 -3.27 -7.55
N ILE A 169 -2.12 -2.63 -8.42
CA ILE A 169 -2.62 -1.82 -9.53
C ILE A 169 -1.90 -2.17 -10.84
N SER A 170 -2.62 -2.09 -11.97
CA SER A 170 -2.09 -2.41 -13.31
C SER A 170 -1.59 -1.16 -14.05
N ILE A 171 -0.53 -0.53 -13.54
CA ILE A 171 0.18 0.59 -14.22
C ILE A 171 1.66 0.25 -14.48
N LYS A 172 1.97 -1.04 -14.56
CA LYS A 172 3.31 -1.54 -14.82
C LYS A 172 3.85 -1.07 -16.18
N LEU A 173 5.17 -1.03 -16.30
CA LEU A 173 5.91 -0.91 -17.55
C LEU A 173 6.96 -2.03 -17.56
N ASP A 174 7.09 -2.76 -18.66
CA ASP A 174 8.11 -3.80 -18.81
C ASP A 174 8.55 -3.78 -20.27
N VAL A 175 9.74 -3.24 -20.54
CA VAL A 175 10.25 -3.03 -21.90
C VAL A 175 11.71 -3.46 -22.01
N PRO A 176 12.08 -4.24 -23.04
CA PRO A 176 13.48 -4.55 -23.30
C PRO A 176 14.20 -3.33 -23.88
N ILE A 177 15.41 -3.07 -23.42
CA ILE A 177 16.24 -1.90 -23.82
C ILE A 177 17.64 -2.28 -24.30
N GLY A 178 18.01 -3.55 -24.16
CA GLY A 178 19.34 -4.03 -24.46
C GLY A 178 19.50 -5.53 -24.25
N PHE A 179 20.73 -6.01 -24.36
CA PHE A 179 21.14 -7.38 -24.04
C PHE A 179 22.58 -7.39 -23.52
N LEU A 180 22.98 -8.49 -22.89
CA LEU A 180 24.39 -8.75 -22.57
C LEU A 180 25.07 -9.39 -23.78
N ASN A 181 26.17 -8.81 -24.25
CA ASN A 181 27.06 -9.50 -25.17
C ASN A 181 27.92 -10.48 -24.36
N GLU A 182 27.64 -11.78 -24.46
CA GLU A 182 28.34 -12.83 -23.70
C GLU A 182 29.83 -12.97 -24.09
N LEU A 183 30.24 -12.50 -25.27
CA LEU A 183 31.65 -12.58 -25.69
C LEU A 183 32.49 -11.44 -25.12
N THR A 184 31.93 -10.23 -25.03
CA THR A 184 32.65 -9.04 -24.53
C THR A 184 32.28 -8.66 -23.09
N GLU A 185 31.28 -9.32 -22.52
CA GLU A 185 30.63 -8.99 -21.23
C GLU A 185 30.04 -7.57 -21.16
N GLU A 186 29.82 -6.93 -22.30
CA GLU A 186 29.31 -5.56 -22.38
C GLU A 186 27.77 -5.52 -22.34
N LEU A 187 27.23 -4.53 -21.63
CA LEU A 187 25.81 -4.20 -21.67
C LEU A 187 25.52 -3.40 -22.94
N VAL A 188 24.90 -4.05 -23.92
CA VAL A 188 24.61 -3.42 -25.21
C VAL A 188 23.17 -2.90 -25.18
N SER A 189 23.00 -1.60 -25.39
CA SER A 189 21.69 -0.99 -25.59
C SER A 189 21.38 -0.92 -27.08
N PHE A 190 20.23 -1.46 -27.47
CA PHE A 190 19.71 -1.35 -28.84
C PHE A 190 18.74 -0.16 -29.00
N VAL A 191 18.52 0.63 -27.95
CA VAL A 191 17.70 1.83 -27.99
C VAL A 191 18.56 3.07 -27.85
N SER A 192 18.12 4.19 -28.43
CA SER A 192 18.81 5.46 -28.30
C SER A 192 18.63 6.06 -26.90
N GLN A 193 19.51 6.99 -26.52
CA GLN A 193 19.33 7.77 -25.30
C GLN A 193 18.02 8.57 -25.31
N ASP A 194 17.56 9.05 -26.46
CA ASP A 194 16.28 9.75 -26.58
C ASP A 194 15.10 8.83 -26.21
N TYR A 195 15.14 7.57 -26.63
CA TYR A 195 14.14 6.59 -26.19
C TYR A 195 14.21 6.36 -24.67
N LEU A 196 15.42 6.27 -24.11
CA LEU A 196 15.60 6.14 -22.65
C LEU A 196 15.01 7.33 -21.90
N ARG A 197 15.18 8.56 -22.42
CA ARG A 197 14.53 9.78 -21.86
C ARG A 197 13.01 9.68 -21.91
N VAL A 198 12.44 9.18 -23.00
CA VAL A 198 10.97 8.99 -23.15
C VAL A 198 10.43 7.98 -22.14
N ILE A 199 11.02 6.79 -22.02
CA ILE A 199 10.54 5.78 -21.05
C ILE A 199 10.74 6.22 -19.59
N THR A 200 11.79 7.01 -19.34
CA THR A 200 12.03 7.66 -18.04
C THR A 200 10.88 8.60 -17.73
N LYS A 201 10.48 9.45 -18.68
CA LYS A 201 9.32 10.34 -18.50
C LYS A 201 8.02 9.59 -18.26
N LEU A 202 7.78 8.51 -19.01
CA LEU A 202 6.63 7.62 -18.81
C LEU A 202 6.61 6.97 -17.41
N SER A 203 7.78 6.79 -16.79
CA SER A 203 7.91 6.22 -15.46
C SER A 203 7.68 7.27 -14.36
N GLU A 204 8.16 8.50 -14.56
CA GLU A 204 7.81 9.62 -13.69
C GLU A 204 6.29 9.85 -13.63
N ASP A 205 5.61 9.80 -14.78
CA ASP A 205 4.16 9.98 -14.83
C ASP A 205 3.41 8.82 -14.15
N ARG A 206 3.94 7.59 -14.27
CA ARG A 206 3.44 6.42 -13.52
C ARG A 206 3.67 6.58 -12.02
N PHE A 207 4.81 7.10 -11.58
CA PHE A 207 5.05 7.41 -10.16
C PHE A 207 4.02 8.42 -9.63
N LYS A 208 3.73 9.49 -10.39
CA LYS A 208 2.70 10.48 -10.00
C LYS A 208 1.33 9.83 -9.82
N GLU A 209 0.87 9.04 -10.78
CA GLU A 209 -0.41 8.34 -10.68
C GLU A 209 -0.39 7.32 -9.53
N ASN A 210 0.72 6.60 -9.35
CA ASN A 210 0.89 5.63 -8.26
C ASN A 210 0.79 6.29 -6.88
N PHE A 211 1.45 7.44 -6.67
CA PHE A 211 1.37 8.19 -5.41
C PHE A 211 0.00 8.81 -5.18
N LYS A 212 -0.66 9.30 -6.24
CA LYS A 212 -2.06 9.75 -6.15
C LYS A 212 -3.00 8.63 -5.71
N LYS A 213 -2.78 7.41 -6.22
CA LYS A 213 -3.55 6.22 -5.83
C LYS A 213 -3.26 5.78 -4.40
N LEU A 214 -2.00 5.87 -3.97
CA LEU A 214 -1.59 5.62 -2.58
C LEU A 214 -2.27 6.60 -1.61
N ASP A 215 -2.30 7.90 -1.93
CA ASP A 215 -3.01 8.92 -1.13
C ASP A 215 -4.52 8.66 -1.06
N ALA A 216 -5.15 8.29 -2.18
CA ALA A 216 -6.56 7.91 -2.20
C ALA A 216 -6.85 6.69 -1.31
N LEU A 217 -5.97 5.67 -1.36
CA LEU A 217 -6.06 4.50 -0.49
C LEU A 217 -5.91 4.88 0.99
N TYR A 218 -4.95 5.76 1.31
CA TYR A 218 -4.75 6.26 2.67
C TYR A 218 -6.03 6.86 3.23
N LYS A 219 -6.66 7.79 2.50
CA LYS A 219 -7.92 8.43 2.91
C LYS A 219 -9.06 7.43 3.07
N ALA A 220 -9.14 6.43 2.19
CA ALA A 220 -10.15 5.37 2.28
C ALA A 220 -9.96 4.48 3.52
N VAL A 221 -8.72 4.10 3.85
CA VAL A 221 -8.40 3.33 5.05
C VAL A 221 -8.66 4.16 6.32
N GLU A 222 -8.34 5.44 6.31
CA GLU A 222 -8.61 6.34 7.44
C GLU A 222 -10.11 6.46 7.72
N SER A 223 -10.91 6.60 6.65
CA SER A 223 -12.37 6.61 6.73
C SER A 223 -12.91 5.28 7.29
N LEU A 224 -12.35 4.15 6.83
CA LEU A 224 -12.71 2.82 7.30
C LEU A 224 -12.44 2.66 8.80
N ASN A 225 -11.25 3.08 9.27
CA ASN A 225 -10.88 3.01 10.68
C ASN A 225 -11.83 3.84 11.55
N THR A 226 -12.21 5.04 11.06
CA THR A 226 -13.13 5.94 11.76
C THR A 226 -14.53 5.33 11.90
N LEU A 227 -15.05 4.70 10.85
CA LEU A 227 -16.35 4.02 10.86
C LEU A 227 -16.36 2.80 11.80
N GLN A 228 -15.27 2.03 11.87
CA GLN A 228 -15.20 0.92 12.82
C GLN A 228 -15.21 1.39 14.28
N ASN A 229 -14.50 2.50 14.57
CA ASN A 229 -14.48 3.10 15.91
C ASN A 229 -15.84 3.69 16.33
N SER A 230 -16.68 4.13 15.38
CA SER A 230 -18.04 4.59 15.70
C SER A 230 -19.00 3.42 15.93
N THR A 231 -18.91 2.34 15.14
CA THR A 231 -19.73 1.13 15.33
C THR A 231 -19.41 0.35 16.61
N SER A 232 -18.18 0.44 17.13
CA SER A 232 -17.81 -0.13 18.43
C SER A 232 -18.29 0.69 19.62
N LYS A 233 -18.75 1.93 19.39
CA LYS A 233 -19.46 2.77 20.38
C LYS A 233 -20.99 2.60 20.33
N VAL A 234 -21.50 1.49 19.82
CA VAL A 234 -22.93 1.18 19.94
C VAL A 234 -23.22 0.86 21.41
N GLU A 235 -23.86 1.81 22.07
CA GLU A 235 -24.35 1.76 23.45
C GLU A 235 -24.96 0.38 23.77
N THR A 236 -24.41 -0.33 24.76
CA THR A 236 -24.95 -1.63 25.20
C THR A 236 -26.39 -1.47 25.66
N LYS A 237 -27.16 -2.57 25.66
CA LYS A 237 -28.57 -2.56 26.09
C LYS A 237 -28.74 -1.98 27.51
N GLU A 238 -27.73 -2.17 28.36
CA GLU A 238 -27.69 -1.64 29.72
C GLU A 238 -27.32 -0.15 29.76
N GLU A 239 -26.30 0.29 29.02
CA GLU A 239 -25.99 1.72 28.90
C GLU A 239 -27.18 2.51 28.33
N ARG A 240 -27.89 1.93 27.36
CA ARG A 240 -29.11 2.49 26.77
C ARG A 240 -30.25 2.58 27.77
N ARG A 241 -30.33 1.61 28.70
CA ARG A 241 -31.32 1.60 29.79
C ARG A 241 -30.99 2.69 30.81
N VAL A 242 -29.73 2.78 31.23
CA VAL A 242 -29.24 3.79 32.18
C VAL A 242 -29.45 5.20 31.64
N ARG A 243 -29.14 5.44 30.35
CA ARG A 243 -29.40 6.73 29.71
C ARG A 243 -30.88 7.08 29.67
N LYS A 244 -31.74 6.16 29.24
CA LYS A 244 -33.21 6.38 29.24
C LYS A 244 -33.78 6.64 30.63
N MET A 245 -33.23 5.99 31.66
CA MET A 245 -33.63 6.23 33.05
C MET A 245 -33.21 7.63 33.53
N LYS A 246 -31.99 8.06 33.18
CA LYS A 246 -31.47 9.40 33.52
C LYS A 246 -32.22 10.52 32.78
N GLU A 247 -32.48 10.35 31.48
CA GLU A 247 -33.30 11.27 30.67
C GLU A 247 -34.75 11.34 31.20
N GLY A 248 -35.31 10.20 31.61
CA GLY A 248 -36.65 10.13 32.20
C GLY A 248 -36.75 10.80 33.57
N LEU A 249 -35.71 10.72 34.40
CA LEU A 249 -35.65 11.38 35.70
C LEU A 249 -35.53 12.90 35.54
N ALA A 250 -34.63 13.36 34.66
CA ALA A 250 -34.44 14.78 34.36
C ALA A 250 -35.75 15.43 33.85
N ARG A 251 -36.46 14.75 32.94
CA ARG A 251 -37.74 15.24 32.42
C ARG A 251 -38.83 15.31 33.51
N ARG A 252 -38.80 14.41 34.51
CA ARG A 252 -39.73 14.47 35.66
C ARG A 252 -39.39 15.63 36.60
N GLU A 253 -38.11 15.87 36.85
CA GLU A 253 -37.65 17.00 37.67
C GLU A 253 -38.02 18.34 37.03
N GLU A 254 -37.83 18.47 35.72
CA GLU A 254 -38.17 19.68 34.96
C GLU A 254 -39.67 20.00 35.00
N VAL A 255 -40.52 18.97 34.82
CA VAL A 255 -41.98 19.11 34.96
C VAL A 255 -42.39 19.46 36.39
N ARG A 256 -41.68 18.95 37.41
CA ARG A 256 -41.95 19.27 38.82
C ARG A 256 -41.59 20.71 39.14
N ALA A 257 -40.42 21.18 38.68
CA ALA A 257 -39.97 22.56 38.83
C ALA A 257 -40.96 23.54 38.17
N LEU A 258 -41.42 23.26 36.95
CA LEU A 258 -42.44 24.07 36.26
C LEU A 258 -43.78 24.13 37.03
N LYS A 259 -44.20 23.03 37.66
CA LYS A 259 -45.41 23.01 38.50
C LYS A 259 -45.24 23.83 39.78
N GLU A 260 -44.08 23.75 40.42
CA GLU A 260 -43.78 24.55 41.61
C GLU A 260 -43.70 26.04 41.30
N GLN A 261 -43.12 26.40 40.15
CA GLN A 261 -43.05 27.78 39.68
C GLN A 261 -44.44 28.36 39.41
N LYS A 262 -45.29 27.63 38.67
CA LYS A 262 -46.70 28.03 38.46
C LYS A 262 -47.51 28.13 39.74
N LYS A 263 -47.18 27.32 40.75
CA LYS A 263 -47.87 27.38 42.05
C LYS A 263 -47.45 28.63 42.82
N LYS A 264 -46.17 29.02 42.77
CA LYS A 264 -45.68 30.28 43.36
C LYS A 264 -46.27 31.50 42.67
N GLU A 265 -46.28 31.53 41.33
CA GLU A 265 -46.89 32.64 40.56
C GLU A 265 -48.36 32.83 40.92
N LYS A 266 -49.14 31.75 41.06
CA LYS A 266 -50.55 31.83 41.50
C LYS A 266 -50.73 32.32 42.93
N LEU A 267 -49.80 32.00 43.83
CA LEU A 267 -49.85 32.47 45.21
C LEU A 267 -49.51 33.97 45.27
N GLU A 268 -48.53 34.42 44.50
CA GLU A 268 -48.16 35.84 44.38
C GLU A 268 -49.28 36.67 43.73
N GLU A 269 -49.96 36.16 42.70
CA GLU A 269 -51.14 36.80 42.10
C GLU A 269 -52.32 36.91 43.09
N GLN A 270 -52.51 35.90 43.96
CA GLN A 270 -53.56 35.94 44.98
C GLN A 270 -53.25 36.92 46.12
N GLU A 271 -51.99 37.03 46.52
CA GLU A 271 -51.55 38.00 47.53
C GLU A 271 -51.64 39.44 47.01
N GLN A 272 -51.32 39.68 45.73
CA GLN A 272 -51.47 41.00 45.10
C GLN A 272 -52.92 41.42 44.86
N ALA A 273 -53.85 40.47 44.71
CA ALA A 273 -55.28 40.75 44.55
C ALA A 273 -56.01 41.02 45.88
N HIS A 274 -55.35 40.84 47.02
CA HIS A 274 -55.89 41.07 48.37
C HIS A 274 -55.22 42.21 49.14
N SER A 275 -54.32 42.96 48.50
CA SER A 275 -53.76 44.22 49.00
C SER A 275 -54.33 45.43 48.26
#